data_AF-A0AAV4CUX7-F1
#
_entry.id   AF-A0AAV4CUX7-F1
#
_cell.length_a   1.000
_cell.length_b   1.000
_cell.length_c   1.000
_cell.angle_alpha   90.00
_cell.angle_beta   90.00
_cell.angle_gamma   90.00
#
_symmetry.space_group_name_H-M   'P 1'
#
loop_
_entity.id
_entity.type
_entity.pdbx_description
1 polymer ?
#
loop_
_entity_poly.entity_id
_entity_poly.type
_entity_poly.pdbx_seq_one_letter_code
_entity_poly.pdbx_strand_id
1 'polypeptide(L)'
;MADRLSIEILQSLTPFHPDGRDKVTEASRELLLGCIKFEPRIHKVFFSSFEAQPGLKLVEFRTFPIETLATVFVAEAISKVKDEFSFHSTIEKSRVEEQLEEIYGSLQWKKLGFQLYTLMYPDVVKDTKTNVRLRDFMSNEGHVWAERLVSHVSDPAWTRSIHQRMVRGHYTEEEYNRDMNALFVKLHLLDPQSVIPAYQHLLNQRALPAVNLELATRNYLEGPLDWTTIEHQVGNAERKTSTPVHASRMSLTSDLDVYYGVDVDEFIVTECRNLGLWTGLRPNNCRVVKAKDKCTLM
;
A
#
# COMPACT_ATOMS: atom_id res chain seq x y z
N MET A 1 -18.79 15.01 -25.58
CA MET A 1 -17.77 14.81 -24.53
C MET A 1 -16.46 15.55 -24.84
N ALA A 2 -16.06 15.69 -26.11
CA ALA A 2 -14.86 16.43 -26.52
C ALA A 2 -14.84 17.92 -26.06
N ASP A 3 -15.99 18.60 -25.98
CA ASP A 3 -16.08 20.01 -25.55
C ASP A 3 -15.71 20.28 -24.07
N ARG A 4 -15.41 19.25 -23.27
CA ARG A 4 -15.00 19.40 -21.87
C ARG A 4 -13.49 19.19 -21.64
N LEU A 5 -12.77 18.66 -22.63
CA LEU A 5 -11.34 18.38 -22.49
C LEU A 5 -10.54 19.55 -23.05
N SER A 6 -9.63 20.10 -22.25
CA SER A 6 -8.76 21.20 -22.66
C SER A 6 -7.33 20.98 -22.16
N ILE A 7 -6.37 21.66 -22.79
CA ILE A 7 -4.97 21.55 -22.40
C ILE A 7 -4.72 22.16 -21.02
N GLU A 8 -5.46 23.21 -20.67
CA GLU A 8 -5.41 23.87 -19.38
C GLU A 8 -5.87 22.92 -18.27
N ILE A 9 -6.94 22.15 -18.50
CA ILE A 9 -7.42 21.13 -17.57
C ILE A 9 -6.34 20.05 -17.39
N LEU A 10 -5.83 19.48 -18.48
CA LEU A 10 -4.81 18.43 -18.44
C LEU A 10 -3.53 18.88 -17.72
N GLN A 11 -3.09 20.12 -17.94
CA GLN A 11 -1.96 20.70 -17.25
C GLN A 11 -2.23 20.85 -15.75
N SER A 12 -3.42 21.34 -15.37
CA SER A 12 -3.80 21.57 -13.97
C SER A 12 -4.04 20.29 -13.16
N LEU A 13 -4.25 19.15 -13.82
CA LEU A 13 -4.39 17.86 -13.16
C LEU A 13 -3.13 17.55 -12.34
N THR A 14 -3.31 17.46 -11.03
CA THR A 14 -2.24 17.21 -10.06
C THR A 14 -2.60 16.05 -9.12
N PRO A 15 -1.63 15.18 -8.76
CA PRO A 15 -1.82 14.17 -7.73
C PRO A 15 -1.79 14.76 -6.32
N PHE A 16 -1.35 16.01 -6.14
CA PHE A 16 -1.13 16.59 -4.82
C PHE A 16 -2.39 17.25 -4.24
N HIS A 17 -2.59 17.06 -2.93
CA HIS A 17 -3.49 17.85 -2.12
C HIS A 17 -2.94 19.27 -1.90
N PRO A 18 -3.78 20.23 -1.45
CA PRO A 18 -3.32 21.59 -1.12
C PRO A 18 -2.24 21.64 -0.03
N ASP A 19 -2.16 20.61 0.82
CA ASP A 19 -1.14 20.45 1.86
C ASP A 19 0.14 19.75 1.34
N GLY A 20 0.18 19.37 0.07
CA GLY A 20 1.32 18.73 -0.58
C GLY A 20 1.35 17.20 -0.52
N ARG A 21 0.39 16.55 0.16
CA ARG A 21 0.30 15.08 0.19
C ARG A 21 -0.10 14.50 -1.16
N ASP A 22 0.43 13.32 -1.49
CA ASP A 22 0.15 12.65 -2.75
C ASP A 22 -1.03 11.68 -2.62
N LYS A 23 -2.18 12.08 -3.19
CA LYS A 23 -3.42 11.31 -3.10
C LYS A 23 -3.38 10.00 -3.89
N VAL A 24 -2.50 9.90 -4.89
CA VAL A 24 -2.32 8.68 -5.67
C VAL A 24 -1.51 7.69 -4.85
N THR A 25 -0.47 8.14 -4.15
CA THR A 25 0.27 7.31 -3.19
C THR A 25 -0.63 6.76 -2.09
N GLU A 26 -1.50 7.59 -1.51
CA GLU A 26 -2.49 7.14 -0.50
C GLU A 26 -3.38 6.02 -1.09
N ALA A 27 -3.98 6.26 -2.26
CA ALA A 27 -4.83 5.26 -2.93
C ALA A 27 -4.08 3.98 -3.32
N SER A 28 -2.81 4.08 -3.74
CA SER A 28 -1.96 2.93 -4.05
C SER A 28 -1.63 2.11 -2.80
N ARG A 29 -1.37 2.76 -1.65
CA ARG A 29 -1.14 2.08 -0.37
C ARG A 29 -2.42 1.39 0.12
N GLU A 30 -3.58 2.02 -0.02
CA GLU A 30 -4.88 1.41 0.28
C GLU A 30 -5.15 0.18 -0.60
N LEU A 31 -4.87 0.27 -1.90
CA LEU A 31 -5.00 -0.86 -2.83
C LEU A 31 -4.09 -2.01 -2.42
N LEU A 32 -2.82 -1.73 -2.09
CA LEU A 32 -1.87 -2.75 -1.62
C LEU A 32 -2.33 -3.41 -0.31
N LEU A 33 -2.85 -2.63 0.64
CA LEU A 33 -3.44 -3.18 1.87
C LEU A 33 -4.63 -4.10 1.57
N GLY A 34 -5.48 -3.74 0.61
CA GLY A 34 -6.55 -4.61 0.13
C GLY A 34 -6.01 -5.90 -0.49
N CYS A 35 -4.90 -5.84 -1.23
CA CYS A 35 -4.25 -7.02 -1.81
C CYS A 35 -3.71 -7.95 -0.73
N ILE A 36 -3.06 -7.39 0.31
CA ILE A 36 -2.59 -8.14 1.48
C ILE A 36 -3.77 -8.83 2.16
N LYS A 37 -4.86 -8.10 2.43
CA LYS A 37 -6.06 -8.64 3.07
C LYS A 37 -6.74 -9.76 2.28
N PHE A 38 -6.58 -9.77 0.97
CA PHE A 38 -7.13 -10.79 0.07
C PHE A 38 -6.16 -11.94 -0.22
N GLU A 39 -4.95 -11.91 0.34
CA GLU A 39 -3.96 -12.96 0.09
C GLU A 39 -4.44 -14.31 0.68
N PRO A 40 -4.47 -15.41 -0.11
CA PRO A 40 -5.09 -16.69 0.28
C PRO A 40 -4.61 -17.34 1.59
N ARG A 41 -3.34 -17.22 1.96
CA ARG A 41 -2.74 -17.83 3.16
C ARG A 41 -3.22 -17.15 4.44
N ILE A 42 -3.50 -15.85 4.41
CA ILE A 42 -3.89 -15.07 5.59
C ILE A 42 -5.37 -14.65 5.59
N HIS A 43 -6.00 -14.57 4.42
CA HIS A 43 -7.34 -14.02 4.26
C HIS A 43 -8.39 -14.72 5.13
N LYS A 44 -8.45 -16.05 5.07
CA LYS A 44 -9.48 -16.81 5.82
C LYS A 44 -9.33 -16.69 7.34
N VAL A 45 -8.11 -16.50 7.82
CA VAL A 45 -7.80 -16.45 9.26
C VAL A 45 -8.06 -15.05 9.79
N PHE A 46 -7.45 -14.04 9.17
CA PHE A 46 -7.41 -12.67 9.71
C PHE A 46 -8.44 -11.73 9.07
N PHE A 47 -8.87 -12.01 7.84
CA PHE A 47 -9.67 -11.07 7.03
C PHE A 47 -10.91 -11.71 6.41
N SER A 48 -11.48 -12.74 7.05
CA SER A 48 -12.63 -13.50 6.50
C SER A 48 -13.87 -12.66 6.16
N SER A 49 -14.03 -11.50 6.78
CA SER A 49 -15.12 -10.55 6.51
C SER A 49 -14.77 -9.50 5.45
N PHE A 50 -13.56 -9.52 4.88
CA PHE A 50 -13.13 -8.56 3.88
C PHE A 50 -13.64 -8.97 2.50
N GLU A 51 -14.43 -8.11 1.87
CA GLU A 51 -14.88 -8.30 0.50
C GLU A 51 -13.90 -7.62 -0.48
N ALA A 52 -13.39 -8.40 -1.43
CA ALA A 52 -12.44 -7.90 -2.41
C ALA A 52 -13.08 -6.88 -3.36
N GLN A 53 -12.54 -5.67 -3.37
CA GLN A 53 -12.90 -4.67 -4.35
C GLN A 53 -12.46 -5.11 -5.77
N PRO A 54 -13.21 -4.75 -6.83
CA PRO A 54 -12.90 -5.15 -8.21
C PRO A 54 -11.47 -4.78 -8.66
N GLY A 55 -10.95 -3.64 -8.19
CA GLY A 55 -9.61 -3.16 -8.53
C GLY A 55 -8.46 -4.07 -8.08
N LEU A 56 -8.68 -4.92 -7.06
CA LEU A 56 -7.66 -5.85 -6.57
C LEU A 56 -7.27 -6.90 -7.61
N LYS A 57 -8.20 -7.27 -8.50
CA LYS A 57 -7.98 -8.28 -9.54
C LYS A 57 -7.10 -7.78 -10.68
N LEU A 58 -6.88 -6.46 -10.79
CA LEU A 58 -6.06 -5.83 -11.82
C LEU A 58 -4.58 -5.77 -11.44
N VAL A 59 -4.25 -6.05 -10.18
CA VAL A 59 -2.88 -5.97 -9.67
C VAL A 59 -2.12 -7.25 -10.02
N GLU A 60 -1.11 -7.11 -10.87
CA GLU A 60 -0.18 -8.20 -11.19
C GLU A 60 1.12 -8.04 -10.39
N PHE A 61 1.39 -8.94 -9.45
CA PHE A 61 2.61 -8.84 -8.63
C PHE A 61 3.89 -9.23 -9.36
N ARG A 62 3.81 -9.95 -10.49
CA ARG A 62 4.96 -10.45 -11.26
C ARG A 62 5.97 -11.15 -10.34
N THR A 63 7.14 -10.54 -10.11
CA THR A 63 8.23 -11.05 -9.27
C THR A 63 8.18 -10.57 -7.82
N PHE A 64 7.23 -9.71 -7.45
CA PHE A 64 7.11 -9.21 -6.09
C PHE A 64 6.53 -10.29 -5.16
N PRO A 65 7.19 -10.61 -4.03
CA PRO A 65 6.77 -11.68 -3.12
C PRO A 65 5.63 -11.21 -2.20
N ILE A 66 4.43 -11.01 -2.78
CA ILE A 66 3.26 -10.52 -2.02
C ILE A 66 2.89 -11.44 -0.86
N GLU A 67 3.05 -12.75 -1.03
CA GLU A 67 2.76 -13.74 0.01
C GLU A 67 3.67 -13.56 1.24
N THR A 68 4.95 -13.29 1.00
CA THR A 68 5.94 -13.02 2.05
C THR A 68 5.62 -11.71 2.74
N LEU A 69 5.40 -10.63 1.98
CA LEU A 69 5.00 -9.34 2.56
C LEU A 69 3.74 -9.49 3.43
N ALA A 70 2.71 -10.17 2.92
CA ALA A 70 1.44 -10.35 3.61
C ALA A 70 1.62 -11.11 4.94
N THR A 71 2.41 -12.19 4.93
CA THR A 71 2.71 -12.98 6.13
C THR A 71 3.52 -12.18 7.15
N VAL A 72 4.59 -11.53 6.71
CA VAL A 72 5.49 -10.77 7.60
C VAL A 72 4.78 -9.54 8.16
N PHE A 73 3.91 -8.88 7.38
CA PHE A 73 3.11 -7.75 7.83
C PHE A 73 2.11 -8.12 8.92
N VAL A 74 1.45 -9.29 8.81
CA VAL A 74 0.60 -9.80 9.89
C VAL A 74 1.45 -10.20 11.10
N ALA A 75 2.62 -10.82 10.90
CA ALA A 75 3.53 -11.17 11.99
C ALA A 75 4.03 -9.92 12.74
N GLU A 76 4.29 -8.82 12.04
CA GLU A 76 4.61 -7.53 12.65
C GLU A 76 3.49 -7.07 13.57
N ALA A 77 2.24 -7.09 13.10
CA ALA A 77 1.09 -6.74 13.91
C ALA A 77 0.98 -7.63 15.16
N ILE A 78 1.01 -8.96 15.00
CA ILE A 78 0.96 -9.91 16.14
C ILE A 78 2.10 -9.64 17.13
N SER A 79 3.32 -9.34 16.65
CA SER A 79 4.47 -9.07 17.52
C SER A 79 4.33 -7.80 18.38
N LYS A 80 3.47 -6.86 17.95
CA LYS A 80 3.26 -5.55 18.59
C LYS A 80 1.95 -5.50 19.39
N VAL A 81 0.93 -6.25 18.98
CA VAL A 81 -0.34 -6.39 19.71
C VAL A 81 -0.07 -7.14 21.02
N LYS A 82 -0.36 -6.48 22.15
CA LYS A 82 -0.28 -7.11 23.47
C LYS A 82 -1.62 -7.75 23.78
N ASP A 83 -1.72 -9.03 23.49
CA ASP A 83 -2.89 -9.85 23.71
C ASP A 83 -2.84 -10.61 25.05
N GLU A 84 -4.00 -11.11 25.50
CA GLU A 84 -4.12 -11.86 26.77
C GLU A 84 -3.38 -13.21 26.74
N PHE A 85 -3.15 -13.79 25.56
CA PHE A 85 -2.53 -15.10 25.35
C PHE A 85 -1.03 -15.02 25.11
N SER A 86 -0.50 -13.80 25.01
CA SER A 86 0.90 -13.51 24.71
C SER A 86 1.40 -14.09 23.38
N PHE A 87 0.58 -14.07 22.33
CA PHE A 87 1.01 -14.49 20.99
C PHE A 87 2.23 -13.70 20.49
N HIS A 88 2.35 -12.43 20.87
CA HIS A 88 3.52 -11.60 20.56
C HIS A 88 4.87 -12.20 21.00
N SER A 89 4.92 -13.08 22.02
CA SER A 89 6.18 -13.71 22.47
C SER A 89 6.64 -14.87 21.57
N THR A 90 5.76 -15.33 20.69
CA THR A 90 6.04 -16.44 19.76
C THR A 90 6.72 -15.97 18.47
N ILE A 91 6.64 -14.66 18.18
CA ILE A 91 7.21 -14.03 16.98
C ILE A 91 8.62 -13.51 17.26
N GLU A 92 9.56 -13.85 16.39
CA GLU A 92 10.94 -13.36 16.44
C GLU A 92 11.02 -11.96 15.81
N LYS A 93 10.92 -10.92 16.64
CA LYS A 93 10.84 -9.51 16.22
C LYS A 93 12.00 -9.07 15.32
N SER A 94 13.22 -9.43 15.67
CA SER A 94 14.42 -9.06 14.91
C SER A 94 14.37 -9.57 13.47
N ARG A 95 13.87 -10.80 13.26
CA ARG A 95 13.75 -11.37 11.92
C ARG A 95 12.59 -10.76 11.12
N VAL A 96 11.50 -10.40 11.78
CA VAL A 96 10.40 -9.65 11.14
C VAL A 96 10.91 -8.29 10.66
N GLU A 97 11.64 -7.57 11.52
CA GLU A 97 12.23 -6.27 11.17
C GLU A 97 13.22 -6.39 10.02
N GLU A 98 14.13 -7.39 10.05
CA GLU A 98 15.09 -7.66 8.97
C GLU A 98 14.39 -7.96 7.64
N GLN A 99 13.37 -8.82 7.62
CA GLN A 99 12.64 -9.15 6.39
C GLN A 99 11.83 -7.96 5.86
N LEU A 100 11.21 -7.15 6.73
CA LEU A 100 10.50 -5.95 6.30
C LEU A 100 11.46 -4.90 5.75
N GLU A 101 12.62 -4.70 6.38
CA GLU A 101 13.65 -3.79 5.88
C GLU A 101 14.17 -4.23 4.51
N GLU A 102 14.40 -5.54 4.31
CA GLU A 102 14.77 -6.10 3.01
C GLU A 102 13.68 -5.82 1.96
N ILE A 103 12.40 -6.10 2.28
CA ILE A 103 11.29 -5.90 1.36
C ILE A 103 11.15 -4.42 1.00
N TYR A 104 11.02 -3.53 1.99
CA TYR A 104 10.80 -2.09 1.78
C TYR A 104 12.01 -1.38 1.16
N GLY A 105 13.23 -1.88 1.42
CA GLY A 105 14.46 -1.40 0.80
C GLY A 105 14.70 -1.91 -0.62
N SER A 106 13.97 -2.96 -1.05
CA SER A 106 14.23 -3.63 -2.32
C SER A 106 13.86 -2.79 -3.55
N LEU A 107 14.54 -3.08 -4.67
CA LEU A 107 14.13 -2.56 -5.98
C LEU A 107 12.71 -3.02 -6.38
N GLN A 108 12.28 -4.20 -5.91
CA GLN A 108 10.97 -4.74 -6.23
C GLN A 108 9.86 -3.92 -5.57
N TRP A 109 10.09 -3.38 -4.36
CA TRP A 109 9.17 -2.43 -3.70
C TRP A 109 8.97 -1.16 -4.53
N LYS A 110 10.08 -0.56 -5.02
CA LYS A 110 10.00 0.62 -5.89
C LYS A 110 9.24 0.34 -7.20
N LYS A 111 9.50 -0.82 -7.81
CA LYS A 111 8.80 -1.27 -9.04
C LYS A 111 7.31 -1.48 -8.80
N LEU A 112 6.95 -2.18 -7.72
CA LEU A 112 5.56 -2.36 -7.31
C LEU A 112 4.89 -1.00 -7.08
N GLY A 113 5.58 -0.09 -6.41
CA GLY A 113 5.05 1.25 -6.14
C GLY A 113 4.77 2.03 -7.42
N PHE A 114 5.69 2.06 -8.37
CA PHE A 114 5.44 2.70 -9.66
C PHE A 114 4.28 2.05 -10.42
N GLN A 115 4.17 0.72 -10.37
CA GLN A 115 3.07 -0.01 -11.00
C GLN A 115 1.71 0.35 -10.38
N LEU A 116 1.60 0.33 -9.04
CA LEU A 116 0.37 0.69 -8.35
C LEU A 116 0.03 2.18 -8.55
N TYR A 117 1.04 3.04 -8.57
CA TYR A 117 0.88 4.47 -8.80
C TYR A 117 0.31 4.73 -10.19
N THR A 118 0.91 4.16 -11.23
CA THR A 118 0.44 4.29 -12.63
C THR A 118 -0.91 3.62 -12.86
N LEU A 119 -1.25 2.56 -12.14
CA LEU A 119 -2.58 1.94 -12.17
C LEU A 119 -3.67 2.85 -11.59
N MET A 120 -3.38 3.53 -10.47
CA MET A 120 -4.35 4.37 -9.75
C MET A 120 -4.44 5.80 -10.29
N TYR A 121 -3.34 6.35 -10.82
CA TYR A 121 -3.24 7.73 -11.28
C TYR A 121 -4.38 8.14 -12.23
N PRO A 122 -4.78 7.35 -13.25
CA PRO A 122 -5.81 7.73 -14.21
C PRO A 122 -7.18 8.00 -13.57
N ASP A 123 -7.50 7.29 -12.49
CA ASP A 123 -8.81 7.36 -11.82
C ASP A 123 -8.83 8.35 -10.66
N VAL A 124 -7.70 8.48 -9.99
CA VAL A 124 -7.56 9.29 -8.78
C VAL A 124 -7.28 10.75 -9.11
N VAL A 125 -6.51 11.01 -10.18
CA VAL A 125 -6.17 12.38 -10.59
C VAL A 125 -7.30 12.95 -11.43
N LYS A 126 -8.00 13.92 -10.82
CA LYS A 126 -9.15 14.58 -11.42
C LYS A 126 -9.21 16.06 -11.07
N ASP A 127 -9.83 16.82 -11.95
CA ASP A 127 -10.17 18.22 -11.70
C ASP A 127 -11.34 18.31 -10.72
N THR A 128 -11.24 19.19 -9.73
CA THR A 128 -12.25 19.30 -8.67
C THR A 128 -13.53 19.97 -9.13
N LYS A 129 -13.45 20.86 -10.13
CA LYS A 129 -14.59 21.63 -10.63
C LYS A 129 -15.40 20.87 -11.67
N THR A 130 -14.72 20.24 -12.62
CA THR A 130 -15.32 19.56 -13.77
C THR A 130 -15.44 18.05 -13.59
N ASN A 131 -14.76 17.49 -12.59
CA ASN A 131 -14.66 16.04 -12.33
C ASN A 131 -14.06 15.23 -13.50
N VAL A 132 -13.40 15.90 -14.44
CA VAL A 132 -12.64 15.28 -15.53
C VAL A 132 -11.41 14.59 -14.93
N ARG A 133 -11.19 13.34 -15.29
CA ARG A 133 -10.07 12.50 -14.84
C ARG A 133 -8.97 12.44 -15.88
N LEU A 134 -7.76 12.06 -15.49
CA LEU A 134 -6.72 11.77 -16.49
C LEU A 134 -7.16 10.65 -17.44
N ARG A 135 -7.89 9.64 -16.94
CA ARG A 135 -8.43 8.54 -17.76
C ARG A 135 -9.21 9.04 -18.99
N ASP A 136 -9.89 10.18 -18.90
CA ASP A 136 -10.67 10.75 -20.01
C ASP A 136 -9.77 11.18 -21.19
N PHE A 137 -8.52 11.55 -20.91
CA PHE A 137 -7.50 11.91 -21.91
C PHE A 137 -6.74 10.70 -22.46
N MET A 138 -6.73 9.57 -21.75
CA MET A 138 -6.00 8.34 -22.11
C MET A 138 -6.73 7.43 -23.10
N SER A 139 -7.87 7.87 -23.65
CA SER A 139 -8.59 7.12 -24.68
C SER A 139 -7.77 7.03 -25.99
N ASN A 140 -8.40 6.69 -27.12
CA ASN A 140 -7.71 6.43 -28.41
C ASN A 140 -6.81 7.59 -28.92
N GLU A 141 -6.86 8.77 -28.30
CA GLU A 141 -6.11 9.98 -28.66
C GLU A 141 -5.06 10.38 -27.60
N GLY A 142 -4.64 9.49 -26.70
CA GLY A 142 -3.64 9.81 -25.65
C GLY A 142 -2.36 10.47 -26.18
N HIS A 143 -1.81 9.95 -27.28
CA HIS A 143 -0.64 10.51 -27.96
C HIS A 143 -0.85 11.96 -28.45
N VAL A 144 -2.05 12.30 -28.94
CA VAL A 144 -2.40 13.67 -29.37
C VAL A 144 -2.37 14.62 -28.18
N TRP A 145 -2.89 14.19 -27.03
CA TRP A 145 -2.85 14.98 -25.80
C TRP A 145 -1.43 15.11 -25.24
N ALA A 146 -0.60 14.07 -25.35
CA ALA A 146 0.81 14.14 -25.01
C ALA A 146 1.54 15.18 -25.86
N GLU A 147 1.37 15.16 -27.18
CA GLU A 147 1.99 16.13 -28.10
C GLU A 147 1.56 17.57 -27.80
N ARG A 148 0.26 17.79 -27.53
CA ARG A 148 -0.26 19.10 -27.11
C ARG A 148 0.35 19.56 -25.80
N LEU A 149 0.54 18.67 -24.83
CA LEU A 149 1.13 18.96 -23.54
C LEU A 149 2.62 19.29 -23.65
N VAL A 150 3.36 18.53 -24.44
CA VAL A 150 4.77 18.83 -24.75
C VAL A 150 4.89 20.19 -25.44
N SER A 151 4.05 20.46 -26.44
CA SER A 151 4.03 21.75 -27.15
C SER A 151 3.72 22.91 -26.20
N HIS A 152 2.76 22.74 -25.28
CA HIS A 152 2.40 23.75 -24.30
C HIS A 152 3.54 24.08 -23.32
N VAL A 153 4.23 23.05 -22.80
CA VAL A 153 5.37 23.22 -21.89
C VAL A 153 6.59 23.79 -22.61
N SER A 154 6.67 23.58 -23.92
CA SER A 154 7.73 24.13 -24.77
C SER A 154 7.49 25.59 -25.19
N ASP A 155 6.32 26.15 -24.88
CA ASP A 155 5.99 27.55 -25.18
C ASP A 155 6.86 28.50 -24.33
N PRO A 156 7.60 29.46 -24.93
CA PRO A 156 8.35 30.46 -24.17
C PRO A 156 7.51 31.28 -23.17
N ALA A 157 6.21 31.45 -23.39
CA ALA A 157 5.30 32.07 -22.44
C ALA A 157 5.14 31.23 -21.16
N TRP A 158 5.11 29.90 -21.29
CA TRP A 158 5.06 28.99 -20.16
C TRP A 158 6.31 29.08 -19.30
N THR A 159 7.50 28.98 -19.92
CA THR A 159 8.80 29.10 -19.22
C THR A 159 8.91 30.44 -18.48
N ARG A 160 8.52 31.54 -19.13
CA ARG A 160 8.51 32.87 -18.51
C ARG A 160 7.59 32.95 -17.30
N SER A 161 6.40 32.36 -17.37
CA SER A 161 5.44 32.33 -16.26
C SER A 161 6.02 31.60 -15.05
N ILE A 162 6.60 30.41 -15.25
CA ILE A 162 7.25 29.64 -14.19
C ILE A 162 8.42 30.41 -13.59
N HIS A 163 9.33 30.92 -14.42
CA HIS A 163 10.49 31.70 -13.97
C HIS A 163 10.07 32.91 -13.13
N GLN A 164 9.04 33.66 -13.57
CA GLN A 164 8.53 34.80 -12.81
C GLN A 164 7.95 34.40 -11.44
N ARG A 165 7.23 33.27 -11.37
CA ARG A 165 6.71 32.76 -10.08
C ARG A 165 7.85 32.39 -9.13
N MET A 166 8.92 31.78 -9.64
CA MET A 166 10.10 31.44 -8.84
C MET A 166 10.84 32.68 -8.34
N VAL A 167 11.13 33.64 -9.21
CA VAL A 167 11.81 34.90 -8.84
C VAL A 167 11.02 35.69 -7.79
N ARG A 168 9.69 35.63 -7.85
CA ARG A 168 8.81 36.28 -6.86
C ARG A 168 8.61 35.45 -5.59
N GLY A 169 9.26 34.29 -5.44
CA GLY A 169 9.15 33.43 -4.27
C GLY A 169 7.81 32.70 -4.11
N HIS A 170 6.99 32.63 -5.17
CA HIS A 170 5.68 31.93 -5.15
C HIS A 170 5.78 30.48 -5.64
N TYR A 171 6.99 30.01 -5.95
CA TYR A 171 7.24 28.68 -6.48
C TYR A 171 8.69 28.28 -6.19
N THR A 172 8.87 27.28 -5.33
CA THR A 172 10.18 26.79 -4.92
C THR A 172 10.77 25.82 -5.95
N GLU A 173 12.07 25.53 -5.85
CA GLU A 173 12.73 24.55 -6.72
C GLU A 173 12.24 23.13 -6.44
N GLU A 174 11.92 22.82 -5.19
CA GLU A 174 11.36 21.54 -4.77
C GLU A 174 9.95 21.34 -5.34
N GLU A 175 9.08 22.36 -5.26
CA GLU A 175 7.75 22.33 -5.87
C GLU A 175 7.84 22.19 -7.39
N TYR A 176 8.79 22.90 -8.02
CA TYR A 176 9.04 22.77 -9.45
C TYR A 176 9.42 21.34 -9.84
N ASN A 177 10.40 20.74 -9.17
CA ASN A 177 10.82 19.37 -9.44
C ASN A 177 9.69 18.37 -9.19
N ARG A 178 8.91 18.55 -8.13
CA ARG A 178 7.76 17.70 -7.82
C ARG A 178 6.70 17.76 -8.93
N ASP A 179 6.33 18.96 -9.36
CA ASP A 179 5.30 19.17 -10.37
C ASP A 179 5.77 18.73 -11.77
N MET A 180 7.07 18.86 -12.08
CA MET A 180 7.66 18.31 -13.31
C MET A 180 7.65 16.77 -13.31
N ASN A 181 7.89 16.14 -12.16
CA ASN A 181 7.76 14.68 -12.06
C ASN A 181 6.31 14.22 -12.25
N ALA A 182 5.32 14.94 -11.71
CA ALA A 182 3.91 14.68 -11.99
C ALA A 182 3.57 14.87 -13.48
N LEU A 183 4.17 15.88 -14.14
CA LEU A 183 4.06 16.07 -15.58
C LEU A 183 4.63 14.86 -16.34
N PHE A 184 5.80 14.35 -15.97
CA PHE A 184 6.38 13.18 -16.62
C PHE A 184 5.55 11.90 -16.41
N VAL A 185 4.90 11.72 -15.26
CA VAL A 185 3.95 10.62 -15.07
C VAL A 185 2.75 10.76 -16.01
N LYS A 186 2.20 11.97 -16.16
CA LYS A 186 1.11 12.23 -17.12
C LYS A 186 1.54 11.90 -18.54
N LEU A 187 2.72 12.37 -18.96
CA LEU A 187 3.27 12.06 -20.28
C LEU A 187 3.49 10.56 -20.44
N HIS A 188 4.05 9.88 -19.45
CA HIS A 188 4.25 8.43 -19.47
C HIS A 188 2.94 7.65 -19.68
N LEU A 189 1.85 8.09 -19.04
CA LEU A 189 0.53 7.45 -19.17
C LEU A 189 -0.17 7.77 -20.49
N LEU A 190 0.06 8.95 -21.07
CA LEU A 190 -0.54 9.36 -22.34
C LEU A 190 0.23 8.79 -23.55
N ASP A 191 1.55 8.93 -23.53
CA ASP A 191 2.50 8.38 -24.50
C ASP A 191 3.91 8.28 -23.88
N PRO A 192 4.38 7.07 -23.53
CA PRO A 192 5.72 6.86 -22.99
C PRO A 192 6.86 7.44 -23.83
N GLN A 193 6.69 7.54 -25.16
CA GLN A 193 7.74 8.05 -26.05
C GLN A 193 7.96 9.56 -25.89
N SER A 194 6.95 10.29 -25.40
CA SER A 194 6.99 11.75 -25.22
C SER A 194 7.81 12.22 -24.01
N VAL A 195 8.10 11.33 -23.04
CA VAL A 195 8.77 11.68 -21.78
C VAL A 195 10.20 12.17 -22.00
N ILE A 196 11.01 11.43 -22.75
CA ILE A 196 12.43 11.74 -22.95
C ILE A 196 12.62 13.06 -23.73
N PRO A 197 11.90 13.32 -24.83
CA PRO A 197 11.93 14.62 -25.51
C PRO A 197 11.55 15.78 -24.59
N ALA A 198 10.48 15.64 -23.80
CA ALA A 198 10.05 16.68 -22.86
C ALA A 198 11.10 16.95 -21.78
N TYR A 199 11.70 15.90 -21.22
CA TYR A 199 12.78 16.00 -20.25
C TYR A 199 14.02 16.70 -20.84
N GLN A 200 14.47 16.31 -22.03
CA GLN A 200 15.60 16.94 -22.70
C GLN A 200 15.35 18.41 -23.00
N HIS A 201 14.12 18.76 -23.40
CA HIS A 201 13.74 20.15 -23.60
C HIS A 201 13.90 20.95 -22.30
N LEU A 202 13.31 20.48 -21.19
CA LEU A 202 13.39 21.15 -19.89
C LEU A 202 14.82 21.25 -19.37
N LEU A 203 15.65 20.22 -19.55
CA LEU A 203 17.06 20.21 -19.16
C LEU A 203 17.87 21.31 -19.88
N ASN A 204 17.51 21.64 -21.12
CA ASN A 204 18.19 22.66 -21.91
C ASN A 204 17.72 24.10 -21.58
N GLN A 205 16.68 24.26 -20.75
CA GLN A 205 16.15 25.57 -20.36
C GLN A 205 17.01 26.19 -19.25
N ARG A 206 18.00 27.00 -19.62
CA ARG A 206 18.87 27.71 -18.65
C ARG A 206 18.15 28.67 -17.70
N ALA A 207 16.92 29.05 -18.01
CA ALA A 207 16.11 29.96 -17.19
C ALA A 207 15.41 29.26 -16.01
N LEU A 208 15.38 27.92 -16.01
CA LEU A 208 14.74 27.11 -14.97
C LEU A 208 15.79 26.24 -14.26
N PRO A 209 15.53 25.79 -13.03
CA PRO A 209 16.39 24.81 -12.37
C PRO A 209 16.46 23.50 -13.15
N ALA A 210 17.53 22.74 -12.92
CA ALA A 210 17.65 21.42 -13.50
C ALA A 210 16.54 20.50 -12.94
N VAL A 211 15.86 19.80 -13.84
CA VAL A 211 14.83 18.83 -13.45
C VAL A 211 15.47 17.48 -13.16
N ASN A 212 15.13 16.87 -12.04
CA ASN A 212 15.49 15.49 -11.73
C ASN A 212 14.38 14.55 -12.24
N LEU A 213 14.69 13.68 -13.22
CA LEU A 213 13.74 12.68 -13.71
C LEU A 213 13.67 11.50 -12.73
N GLU A 214 12.58 11.43 -11.96
CA GLU A 214 12.43 10.44 -10.89
C GLU A 214 11.42 9.33 -11.20
N LEU A 215 10.98 9.21 -12.45
CA LEU A 215 9.91 8.28 -12.85
C LEU A 215 10.09 6.85 -12.31
N ALA A 216 11.30 6.29 -12.42
CA ALA A 216 11.61 4.92 -11.99
C ALA A 216 12.43 4.84 -10.69
N THR A 217 12.92 5.97 -10.18
CA THR A 217 13.82 6.02 -9.01
C THR A 217 13.08 6.42 -7.74
N ARG A 218 11.98 7.17 -7.86
CA ARG A 218 11.12 7.55 -6.75
C ARG A 218 10.46 6.33 -6.13
N ASN A 219 10.37 6.35 -4.81
CA ASN A 219 9.60 5.38 -4.06
C ASN A 219 8.15 5.87 -3.91
N TYR A 220 7.27 5.47 -4.82
CA TYR A 220 5.87 5.92 -4.86
C TYR A 220 4.99 5.35 -3.75
N LEU A 221 5.41 4.26 -3.11
CA LEU A 221 4.76 3.75 -1.91
C LEU A 221 5.33 4.36 -0.64
N GLU A 222 6.34 5.21 -0.72
CA GLU A 222 7.04 5.77 0.44
C GLU A 222 7.59 4.66 1.36
N GLY A 223 7.63 4.91 2.66
CA GLY A 223 8.19 4.01 3.66
C GLY A 223 7.29 2.80 4.00
N PRO A 224 7.58 2.15 5.15
CA PRO A 224 6.85 0.99 5.64
C PRO A 224 5.33 1.18 5.67
N LEU A 225 4.59 0.07 5.51
CA LEU A 225 3.14 0.09 5.72
C LEU A 225 2.85 0.23 7.22
N ASP A 226 1.74 0.89 7.54
CA ASP A 226 1.32 1.06 8.93
C ASP A 226 0.54 -0.18 9.38
N TRP A 227 1.16 -1.00 10.23
CA TRP A 227 0.57 -2.22 10.80
C TRP A 227 -0.67 -1.95 11.65
N THR A 228 -0.83 -0.75 12.22
CA THR A 228 -1.99 -0.41 13.06
C THR A 228 -3.31 -0.50 12.28
N THR A 229 -3.25 -0.38 10.95
CA THR A 229 -4.40 -0.51 10.04
C THR A 229 -5.04 -1.91 10.03
N ILE A 230 -4.34 -2.93 10.53
CA ILE A 230 -4.84 -4.31 10.65
C ILE A 230 -4.95 -4.78 12.10
N GLU A 231 -4.61 -3.94 13.08
CA GLU A 231 -4.56 -4.30 14.51
C GLU A 231 -5.88 -4.90 14.99
N HIS A 232 -7.00 -4.26 14.68
CA HIS A 232 -8.33 -4.73 15.11
C HIS A 232 -8.69 -6.09 14.50
N GLN A 233 -8.37 -6.31 13.22
CA GLN A 233 -8.65 -7.57 12.54
C GLN A 233 -7.79 -8.70 13.12
N VAL A 234 -6.51 -8.43 13.39
CA VAL A 234 -5.59 -9.38 14.03
C VAL A 234 -6.06 -9.71 15.45
N GLY A 235 -6.34 -8.70 16.28
CA GLY A 235 -6.81 -8.91 17.65
C GLY A 235 -8.16 -9.63 17.72
N ASN A 236 -9.06 -9.43 16.75
CA ASN A 236 -10.30 -10.18 16.67
C ASN A 236 -10.08 -11.63 16.23
N ALA A 237 -9.15 -11.88 15.31
CA ALA A 237 -8.80 -13.23 14.90
C ALA A 237 -8.20 -14.03 16.07
N GLU A 238 -7.35 -13.40 16.89
CA GLU A 238 -6.78 -14.00 18.12
C GLU A 238 -7.86 -14.36 19.15
N ARG A 239 -8.93 -13.56 19.23
CA ARG A 239 -10.05 -13.79 20.17
C ARG A 239 -11.15 -14.66 19.62
N LYS A 240 -11.12 -14.98 18.32
CA LYS A 240 -12.17 -15.77 17.66
C LYS A 240 -12.17 -17.16 18.27
N THR A 241 -13.24 -17.47 19.00
CA THR A 241 -13.48 -18.83 19.49
C THR A 241 -13.56 -19.77 18.30
N SER A 242 -12.56 -20.62 18.13
CA SER A 242 -12.71 -21.83 17.31
C SER A 242 -13.63 -22.76 18.08
N THR A 243 -14.81 -23.05 17.52
CA THR A 243 -15.65 -24.12 18.04
C THR A 243 -14.97 -25.44 17.66
N PRO A 244 -14.44 -26.22 18.62
CA PRO A 244 -13.79 -27.49 18.30
C PRO A 244 -14.83 -28.41 17.67
N VAL A 245 -14.55 -28.89 16.46
CA VAL A 245 -15.46 -29.80 15.75
C VAL A 245 -15.56 -31.15 16.49
N HIS A 246 -14.54 -31.51 17.29
CA HIS A 246 -14.48 -32.76 18.07
C HIS A 246 -13.80 -32.61 19.45
N ALA A 247 -14.39 -31.87 20.38
CA ALA A 247 -13.90 -31.85 21.76
C ALA A 247 -14.14 -33.20 22.48
N SER A 248 -13.10 -34.03 22.58
CA SER A 248 -13.09 -35.17 23.51
C SER A 248 -12.97 -34.65 24.95
N ARG A 249 -14.03 -34.87 25.74
CA ARG A 249 -14.14 -34.39 27.12
C ARG A 249 -13.45 -35.37 28.08
N MET A 250 -12.17 -35.14 28.39
CA MET A 250 -11.52 -35.85 29.50
C MET A 250 -11.73 -35.07 30.81
N SER A 251 -12.64 -35.55 31.64
CA SER A 251 -12.86 -35.01 32.98
C SER A 251 -11.86 -35.69 33.92
N LEU A 252 -10.71 -35.06 34.18
CA LEU A 252 -9.79 -35.51 35.21
C LEU A 252 -10.28 -34.97 36.56
N THR A 253 -10.92 -35.85 37.36
CA THR A 253 -11.25 -35.63 38.79
C THR A 253 -11.95 -34.32 39.11
N SER A 254 -13.29 -34.37 39.16
CA SER A 254 -14.34 -33.48 39.74
C SER A 254 -14.16 -31.95 39.92
N ASP A 255 -12.97 -31.37 39.95
CA ASP A 255 -12.74 -29.95 40.28
C ASP A 255 -11.90 -29.19 39.24
N LEU A 256 -11.39 -29.86 38.20
CA LEU A 256 -10.56 -29.24 37.17
C LEU A 256 -11.00 -29.67 35.77
N ASP A 257 -11.79 -28.81 35.11
CA ASP A 257 -11.98 -28.89 33.67
C ASP A 257 -10.76 -28.26 33.00
N VAL A 258 -9.79 -29.09 32.62
CA VAL A 258 -8.69 -28.68 31.74
C VAL A 258 -9.17 -28.83 30.30
N TYR A 259 -9.50 -27.72 29.65
CA TYR A 259 -9.71 -27.69 28.21
C TYR A 259 -8.34 -27.69 27.55
N TYR A 260 -7.86 -28.86 27.13
CA TYR A 260 -6.84 -28.91 26.10
C TYR A 260 -7.50 -28.39 24.83
N GLY A 261 -6.96 -27.31 24.24
CA GLY A 261 -7.42 -26.89 22.92
C GLY A 261 -7.15 -28.03 21.95
N VAL A 262 -8.19 -28.72 21.51
CA VAL A 262 -8.05 -29.96 20.73
C VAL A 262 -7.65 -29.68 19.27
N ASP A 263 -7.67 -28.43 18.82
CA ASP A 263 -7.08 -28.01 17.52
C ASP A 263 -5.78 -27.22 17.68
N VAL A 264 -5.18 -27.21 18.89
CA VAL A 264 -3.75 -26.86 18.93
C VAL A 264 -2.95 -27.97 18.27
N ASP A 265 -3.45 -29.19 18.04
CA ASP A 265 -2.74 -30.22 17.26
C ASP A 265 -2.68 -29.95 15.74
N GLU A 266 -3.48 -29.02 15.19
CA GLU A 266 -3.32 -28.58 13.79
C GLU A 266 -2.39 -27.35 13.64
N PHE A 267 -2.12 -26.60 14.72
CA PHE A 267 -1.05 -25.58 14.79
C PHE A 267 0.24 -26.08 15.45
N ILE A 268 0.14 -27.11 16.30
CA ILE A 268 1.17 -28.10 16.60
C ILE A 268 1.11 -29.07 15.44
N VAL A 269 1.46 -28.57 14.26
CA VAL A 269 2.25 -29.40 13.38
C VAL A 269 3.32 -30.00 14.31
N THR A 270 3.37 -31.33 14.40
CA THR A 270 4.31 -32.07 15.27
C THR A 270 5.74 -31.55 15.12
N GLU A 271 6.01 -30.87 14.00
CA GLU A 271 7.09 -29.91 13.81
C GLU A 271 6.52 -28.55 13.41
N CYS A 272 6.62 -27.51 14.25
CA CYS A 272 6.43 -26.13 13.77
C CYS A 272 7.31 -25.97 12.53
N ARG A 273 6.69 -25.75 11.35
CA ARG A 273 7.48 -25.40 10.17
C ARG A 273 8.15 -24.08 10.50
N ASN A 274 9.46 -24.14 10.75
CA ASN A 274 10.24 -22.96 11.03
C ASN A 274 10.35 -22.17 9.73
N LEU A 275 9.36 -21.30 9.48
CA LEU A 275 9.38 -20.32 8.40
C LEU A 275 10.40 -19.21 8.65
N GLY A 276 11.27 -19.37 9.66
CA GLY A 276 12.29 -18.41 10.03
C GLY A 276 11.74 -17.19 10.77
N LEU A 277 10.51 -17.22 11.28
CA LEU A 277 9.88 -16.06 11.96
C LEU A 277 9.46 -16.34 13.40
N TRP A 278 9.67 -17.57 13.88
CA TRP A 278 9.16 -18.03 15.17
C TRP A 278 10.30 -18.26 16.16
N THR A 279 10.08 -17.89 17.41
CA THR A 279 11.06 -18.08 18.51
C THR A 279 11.13 -19.53 18.99
N GLY A 280 10.15 -20.37 18.60
CA GLY A 280 9.96 -21.72 19.12
C GLY A 280 9.33 -21.77 20.52
N LEU A 281 9.09 -20.60 21.14
CA LEU A 281 8.38 -20.49 22.42
C LEU A 281 6.87 -20.60 22.18
N ARG A 282 6.18 -21.46 22.94
CA ARG A 282 4.73 -21.58 22.88
C ARG A 282 4.06 -20.45 23.70
N PRO A 283 2.93 -19.90 23.23
CA PRO A 283 2.19 -18.88 23.97
C PRO A 283 1.61 -19.50 25.26
N ASN A 284 1.41 -18.66 26.28
CA ASN A 284 0.90 -19.11 27.57
C ASN A 284 -0.63 -19.25 27.48
N ASN A 285 -1.10 -20.37 26.91
CA ASN A 285 -2.52 -20.63 26.67
C ASN A 285 -3.25 -21.12 27.93
N CYS A 286 -2.62 -21.08 29.10
CA CYS A 286 -3.19 -21.54 30.35
C CYS A 286 -4.11 -20.46 30.95
N ARG A 287 -5.32 -20.30 30.40
CA ARG A 287 -6.39 -19.61 31.13
C ARG A 287 -6.96 -20.56 32.16
N VAL A 288 -6.58 -20.41 33.44
CA VAL A 288 -7.23 -21.09 34.55
C VAL A 288 -8.63 -20.52 34.70
N VAL A 289 -9.63 -21.17 34.11
CA VAL A 289 -11.04 -20.80 34.28
C VAL A 289 -11.45 -21.18 35.69
N LYS A 290 -11.64 -20.21 36.58
CA LYS A 290 -12.18 -20.48 37.91
C LYS A 290 -13.67 -20.77 37.78
N ALA A 291 -14.24 -21.57 38.68
CA ALA A 291 -15.68 -21.88 38.67
C ALA A 291 -16.57 -20.60 38.66
N LYS A 292 -16.06 -19.48 39.21
CA LYS A 292 -16.73 -18.17 39.21
C LYS A 292 -16.83 -17.51 37.83
N ASP A 293 -15.92 -17.85 36.92
CA ASP A 293 -15.88 -17.28 35.55
C ASP A 293 -16.84 -18.01 34.61
N LYS A 294 -17.40 -19.17 35.03
CA LYS A 294 -18.39 -19.96 34.26
C LYS A 294 -19.83 -19.43 34.41
N CYS A 295 -20.08 -18.49 35.33
CA CYS A 295 -21.40 -17.96 35.61
C CYS A 295 -21.48 -16.45 35.36
N THR A 296 -21.49 -16.05 34.10
CA THR A 296 -22.20 -14.84 33.66
C THR A 296 -23.23 -15.25 32.63
N LEU A 297 -24.41 -15.64 33.12
CA LEU A 297 -25.66 -15.50 32.37
C LEU A 297 -26.09 -14.04 32.52
N MET A 298 -25.87 -13.24 31.48
CA MET A 298 -26.79 -12.20 31.02
C MET A 298 -26.63 -12.05 29.52
#